data_AF-A0A1Q3BEJ8-F1
#
_entry.id   AF-A0A1Q3BEJ8-F1
#
_cell.length_a   1.000
_cell.length_b   1.000
_cell.length_c   1.000
_cell.angle_alpha   90.00
_cell.angle_beta   90.00
_cell.angle_gamma   90.00
#
_symmetry.space_group_name_H-M   'P 1'
#
loop_
_entity.id
_entity.type
_entity.pdbx_description
1 polymer ?
#
loop_
_entity_poly.entity_id
_entity_poly.type
_entity_poly.pdbx_seq_one_letter_code
_entity_poly.pdbx_strand_id
1 'polypeptide(L)'
;FDEQFLADAFNIDQRLAKQLQSENDRRGIIVRVKEDLEILRPQSQQGEEREREESEEEEEERRRRRGGSEEERRRRSEEDRRRGREGRDNGLEETFCTMRLKHNIADPQGADTYNPRGGRINTLNSHNLPILNYLQLSAEHGVLYKNAIRAPHWNINAHSIMYVTRGNARVQIVDHSGQQIFNDQVKEGQLVVVPQNYAVIKRASNEGFEWIAFKTNDNAMTNQLAGRVSTLRALPEEVLMNSFRISRDEARSVKFNREEATVFSPSSRSHQERPM
;
A
#
# COMPACT_ATOMS: atom_id res chain seq x y z
N PHE A 1 8.61 -27.35 -25.27
CA PHE A 1 9.81 -28.20 -25.26
C PHE A 1 9.46 -29.54 -25.89
N ASP A 2 10.43 -30.22 -26.50
CA ASP A 2 10.24 -31.58 -27.02
C ASP A 2 9.83 -32.55 -25.91
N GLU A 3 8.89 -33.47 -26.20
CA GLU A 3 8.30 -34.40 -25.21
C GLU A 3 9.34 -35.36 -24.63
N GLN A 4 10.22 -35.92 -25.48
CA GLN A 4 11.27 -36.86 -25.05
C GLN A 4 12.31 -36.15 -24.18
N PHE A 5 12.76 -34.96 -24.61
CA PHE A 5 13.71 -34.18 -23.82
C PHE A 5 13.11 -33.75 -22.47
N LEU A 6 11.81 -33.40 -22.43
CA LEU A 6 11.12 -33.06 -21.19
C LEU A 6 11.00 -34.28 -20.28
N ALA A 7 10.65 -35.43 -20.83
CA ALA A 7 10.57 -36.69 -20.12
C ALA A 7 11.93 -37.08 -19.50
N ASP A 8 13.01 -36.98 -20.27
CA ASP A 8 14.36 -37.27 -19.81
C ASP A 8 14.83 -36.28 -18.74
N ALA A 9 14.56 -34.98 -18.91
CA ALA A 9 14.97 -33.94 -17.97
C ALA A 9 14.27 -34.05 -16.61
N PHE A 10 12.98 -34.40 -16.60
CA PHE A 10 12.20 -34.61 -15.38
C PHE A 10 12.30 -36.05 -14.84
N ASN A 11 12.94 -36.96 -15.58
CA ASN A 11 13.01 -38.39 -15.28
C ASN A 11 11.61 -39.01 -15.09
N ILE A 12 10.72 -38.78 -16.07
CA ILE A 12 9.32 -39.24 -16.09
C ILE A 12 8.99 -39.92 -17.42
N ASP A 13 7.83 -40.55 -17.50
CA ASP A 13 7.34 -41.08 -18.78
C ASP A 13 6.87 -39.97 -19.73
N GLN A 14 6.96 -40.23 -21.04
CA GLN A 14 6.53 -39.33 -22.10
C GLN A 14 5.06 -38.90 -21.96
N ARG A 15 4.16 -39.80 -21.53
CA ARG A 15 2.73 -39.47 -21.33
C ARG A 15 2.56 -38.40 -20.24
N LEU A 16 3.31 -38.45 -19.14
CA LEU A 16 3.28 -37.45 -18.09
C LEU A 16 3.91 -36.13 -18.58
N ALA A 17 5.01 -36.20 -19.34
CA ALA A 17 5.59 -35.02 -19.99
C ALA A 17 4.56 -34.33 -20.93
N LYS A 18 3.81 -35.12 -21.69
CA LYS A 18 2.70 -34.64 -22.53
C LYS A 18 1.55 -34.04 -21.73
N GLN A 19 1.24 -34.60 -20.56
CA GLN A 19 0.25 -34.01 -19.64
C GLN A 19 0.73 -32.66 -19.11
N LEU A 20 2.02 -32.51 -18.77
CA LEU A 20 2.59 -31.22 -18.35
C LEU A 20 2.49 -30.15 -19.44
N GLN A 21 2.69 -30.53 -20.71
CA GLN A 21 2.53 -29.62 -21.85
C GLN A 21 1.09 -29.12 -22.03
N SER A 22 0.08 -29.82 -21.48
CA SER A 22 -1.32 -29.38 -21.41
C SER A 22 -1.95 -29.04 -22.78
N GLU A 23 -1.48 -29.60 -23.89
CA GLU A 23 -1.89 -29.23 -25.25
C GLU A 23 -3.40 -29.42 -25.53
N ASN A 24 -4.02 -30.38 -24.84
CA ASN A 24 -5.45 -30.69 -24.97
C ASN A 24 -6.31 -30.14 -23.82
N ASP A 25 -5.73 -29.33 -22.94
CA ASP A 25 -6.43 -28.77 -21.79
C ASP A 25 -7.07 -27.41 -22.12
N ARG A 26 -8.38 -27.30 -21.88
CA ARG A 26 -9.18 -26.08 -22.14
C ARG A 26 -9.58 -25.33 -20.87
N ARG A 27 -9.03 -25.71 -19.70
CA ARG A 27 -9.38 -25.08 -18.41
C ARG A 27 -8.80 -23.68 -18.23
N GLY A 28 -7.77 -23.31 -18.99
CA GLY A 28 -7.08 -22.03 -18.88
C GLY A 28 -6.12 -21.96 -17.69
N ILE A 29 -5.66 -20.76 -17.33
CA ILE A 29 -4.63 -20.54 -16.29
C ILE A 29 -5.17 -20.52 -14.84
N ILE A 30 -6.50 -20.48 -14.67
CA ILE A 30 -7.16 -20.58 -13.36
C ILE A 30 -7.97 -21.89 -13.35
N VAL A 31 -7.49 -22.88 -12.61
CA VAL A 31 -8.12 -24.21 -12.53
C VAL A 31 -8.89 -24.39 -11.23
N ARG A 32 -10.04 -25.06 -11.29
CA ARG A 32 -10.84 -25.42 -10.11
C ARG A 32 -10.30 -26.71 -9.48
N VAL A 33 -9.93 -26.65 -8.21
CA VAL A 33 -9.71 -27.83 -7.37
C VAL A 33 -11.08 -28.32 -6.90
N LYS A 34 -11.40 -29.60 -7.09
CA LYS A 34 -12.73 -30.16 -6.79
C LYS A 34 -12.98 -30.30 -5.29
N GLU A 35 -11.93 -30.63 -4.57
CA GLU A 35 -11.90 -30.77 -3.11
C GLU A 35 -11.08 -29.61 -2.52
N ASP A 36 -10.64 -29.75 -1.26
CA ASP A 36 -9.81 -28.75 -0.62
C ASP A 36 -8.37 -28.79 -1.14
N LEU A 37 -7.76 -27.62 -1.30
CA LEU A 37 -6.35 -27.51 -1.68
C LEU A 37 -5.48 -27.74 -0.44
N GLU A 38 -4.96 -28.96 -0.32
CA GLU A 38 -4.04 -29.37 0.73
C GLU A 38 -2.64 -28.78 0.49
N ILE A 39 -2.21 -27.86 1.35
CA ILE A 39 -0.86 -27.31 1.38
C ILE A 39 -0.38 -27.16 2.81
N LEU A 40 0.94 -27.24 3.02
CA LEU A 40 1.55 -26.95 4.31
C LEU A 40 1.28 -25.48 4.68
N ARG A 41 0.49 -25.26 5.74
CA ARG A 41 0.20 -23.93 6.29
C ARG A 41 0.52 -23.95 7.78
N PRO A 42 1.08 -22.85 8.33
CA PRO A 42 1.18 -22.69 9.76
C PRO A 42 -0.21 -22.85 10.39
N GLN A 43 -0.27 -23.49 11.56
CA GLN A 43 -1.50 -23.55 12.32
C GLN A 43 -1.91 -22.12 12.74
N SER A 44 -3.20 -21.88 12.99
CA SER A 44 -3.65 -20.58 13.47
C SER A 44 -3.03 -20.27 14.84
N GLN A 45 -2.89 -18.99 15.20
CA GLN A 45 -2.37 -18.58 16.52
C GLN A 45 -3.10 -19.24 17.69
N GLN A 46 -4.39 -19.55 17.55
CA GLN A 46 -5.14 -20.30 18.57
C GLN A 46 -4.71 -21.78 18.69
N GLY A 47 -4.23 -22.39 17.62
CA GLY A 47 -3.61 -23.72 17.65
C GLY A 47 -2.20 -23.67 18.25
N GLU A 48 -1.40 -22.66 17.88
CA GLU A 48 -0.06 -22.46 18.43
C GLU A 48 -0.08 -22.10 19.94
N GLU A 49 -1.06 -21.31 20.40
CA GLU A 49 -1.27 -21.02 21.82
C GLU A 49 -1.69 -22.26 22.60
N ARG A 50 -2.61 -23.08 22.06
CA ARG A 50 -3.02 -24.34 22.69
C ARG A 50 -1.90 -25.37 22.77
N GLU A 51 -1.12 -25.55 21.71
CA GLU A 51 0.05 -26.44 21.74
C GLU A 51 1.13 -25.94 22.71
N ARG A 52 1.30 -24.62 22.86
CA ARG A 52 2.18 -24.03 23.88
C ARG A 52 1.67 -24.27 25.30
N GLU A 53 0.38 -24.07 25.55
CA GLU A 53 -0.24 -24.37 26.84
C GLU A 53 -0.12 -25.86 27.19
N GLU A 54 -0.40 -26.76 26.24
CA GLU A 54 -0.25 -28.22 26.42
C GLU A 54 1.21 -28.63 26.67
N SER A 55 2.16 -28.03 25.94
CA SER A 55 3.59 -28.33 26.15
C SER A 55 4.16 -27.73 27.44
N GLU A 56 3.67 -26.56 27.87
CA GLU A 56 3.99 -25.98 29.17
C GLU A 56 3.41 -26.83 30.32
N GLU A 57 2.19 -27.34 30.20
CA GLU A 57 1.57 -28.24 31.17
C GLU A 57 2.31 -29.58 31.27
N GLU A 58 2.69 -30.20 30.14
CA GLU A 58 3.51 -31.42 30.13
C GLU A 58 4.89 -31.19 30.75
N GLU A 59 5.52 -30.03 30.48
CA GLU A 59 6.82 -29.70 31.07
C GLU A 59 6.70 -29.46 32.57
N GLU A 60 5.63 -28.82 33.04
CA GLU A 60 5.35 -28.63 34.45
C GLU A 60 5.09 -29.96 35.18
N GLU A 61 4.38 -30.89 34.54
CA GLU A 61 4.16 -32.23 35.07
C GLU A 61 5.47 -33.04 35.15
N ARG A 62 6.34 -32.92 34.14
CA ARG A 62 7.70 -33.48 34.17
C ARG A 62 8.58 -32.83 35.26
N ARG A 63 8.43 -31.53 35.50
CA ARG A 63 9.13 -30.79 36.58
C ARG A 63 8.66 -31.22 37.97
N ARG A 64 7.39 -31.59 38.14
CA ARG A 64 6.84 -32.17 39.39
C ARG A 64 7.37 -33.58 39.64
N ARG A 65 7.61 -34.37 38.58
CA ARG A 65 8.15 -35.74 38.68
C ARG A 65 9.67 -35.80 38.89
N ARG A 66 10.44 -34.81 38.42
CA ARG A 66 11.89 -34.70 38.66
C ARG A 66 12.19 -33.80 39.87
N GLY A 67 12.18 -34.41 41.05
CA GLY A 67 12.75 -33.80 42.26
C GLY A 67 14.26 -33.61 42.11
N GLY A 68 14.70 -32.42 41.71
CA GLY A 68 16.11 -32.01 41.64
C GLY A 68 16.27 -30.63 42.29
N SER A 69 17.37 -30.44 43.03
CA SER A 69 17.62 -29.23 43.82
C SER A 69 17.70 -27.96 42.97
N GLU A 70 17.33 -26.80 43.54
CA GLU A 70 17.30 -25.50 42.84
C GLU A 70 18.65 -25.09 42.23
N GLU A 71 19.77 -25.57 42.78
CA GLU A 71 21.12 -25.27 42.32
C GLU A 71 21.49 -25.95 40.99
N GLU A 72 21.11 -27.22 40.79
CA GLU A 72 21.32 -27.91 39.51
C GLU A 72 20.47 -27.28 38.39
N ARG A 73 19.29 -26.76 38.75
CA ARG A 73 18.38 -26.06 37.82
C ARG A 73 18.99 -24.76 37.29
N ARG A 74 19.66 -23.98 38.16
CA ARG A 74 20.33 -22.74 37.76
C ARG A 74 21.52 -22.99 36.84
N ARG A 75 22.35 -24.01 37.14
CA ARG A 75 23.52 -24.35 36.32
C ARG A 75 23.16 -24.81 34.91
N ARG A 76 22.15 -25.69 34.76
CA ARG A 76 21.67 -26.12 33.43
C ARG A 76 21.05 -24.98 32.62
N SER A 77 20.25 -24.12 33.24
CA SER A 77 19.63 -22.99 32.55
C SER A 77 20.66 -21.96 32.06
N GLU A 78 21.74 -21.75 32.82
CA GLU A 78 22.85 -20.90 32.38
C GLU A 78 23.69 -21.54 31.26
N GLU A 79 23.90 -22.86 31.28
CA GLU A 79 24.57 -23.58 30.20
C GLU A 79 23.77 -23.57 28.89
N ASP A 80 22.45 -23.80 28.94
CA ASP A 80 21.58 -23.77 27.76
C ASP A 80 21.44 -22.34 27.18
N ARG A 81 21.41 -21.32 28.05
CA ARG A 81 21.43 -19.90 27.62
C ARG A 81 22.76 -19.50 26.97
N ARG A 82 23.88 -20.09 27.39
CA ARG A 82 25.20 -19.85 26.80
C ARG A 82 25.33 -20.58 25.45
N ARG A 83 24.88 -21.83 25.35
CA ARG A 83 24.90 -22.60 24.08
C ARG A 83 23.93 -22.06 23.02
N GLY A 84 22.79 -21.50 23.42
CA GLY A 84 21.82 -20.91 22.49
C GLY A 84 22.20 -19.53 21.91
N ARG A 85 23.30 -18.93 22.38
CA ARG A 85 23.74 -17.57 21.99
C ARG A 85 24.93 -17.52 21.03
N GLU A 86 25.64 -18.64 20.81
CA GLU A 86 26.91 -18.67 20.06
C GLU A 86 26.79 -19.03 18.56
N GLY A 87 25.64 -18.82 17.92
CA GLY A 87 25.51 -19.12 16.48
C GLY A 87 24.25 -18.61 15.79
N ARG A 88 23.75 -17.43 16.16
CA ARG A 88 22.55 -16.84 15.54
C ARG A 88 22.91 -15.63 14.68
N ASP A 89 23.71 -15.87 13.65
CA ASP A 89 23.64 -14.99 12.49
C ASP A 89 22.52 -15.51 11.60
N ASN A 90 21.56 -14.66 11.24
CA ASN A 90 20.42 -15.05 10.41
C ASN A 90 20.93 -15.56 9.04
N GLY A 91 20.53 -16.76 8.63
CA GLY A 91 20.91 -17.33 7.33
C GLY A 91 20.18 -16.71 6.13
N LEU A 92 20.44 -17.21 4.93
CA LEU A 92 19.76 -16.76 3.70
C LEU A 92 18.26 -17.06 3.74
N GLU A 93 17.90 -18.17 4.36
CA GLU A 93 16.54 -18.63 4.61
C GLU A 93 15.76 -17.70 5.53
N GLU A 94 16.43 -16.99 6.44
CA GLU A 94 15.81 -16.05 7.38
C GLU A 94 15.90 -14.57 6.93
N THR A 95 16.59 -14.30 5.81
CA THR A 95 16.80 -12.94 5.30
C THR A 95 16.23 -12.75 3.90
N PHE A 96 16.91 -13.25 2.87
CA PHE A 96 16.53 -13.05 1.46
C PHE A 96 15.30 -13.88 1.08
N CYS A 97 15.24 -15.14 1.51
CA CYS A 97 14.15 -16.06 1.14
C CYS A 97 12.82 -15.74 1.85
N THR A 98 12.85 -14.97 2.92
CA THR A 98 11.68 -14.53 3.71
C THR A 98 11.38 -13.05 3.54
N MET A 99 11.97 -12.39 2.52
CA MET A 99 11.69 -10.99 2.22
C MET A 99 10.19 -10.74 2.14
N ARG A 100 9.73 -9.68 2.81
CA ARG A 100 8.32 -9.28 2.80
C ARG A 100 7.91 -8.87 1.37
N LEU A 101 6.92 -9.57 0.81
CA LEU A 101 6.40 -9.31 -0.54
C LEU A 101 5.05 -8.57 -0.56
N LYS A 102 4.38 -8.44 0.59
CA LYS A 102 3.04 -7.85 0.68
C LYS A 102 2.91 -6.89 1.86
N HIS A 103 2.09 -5.86 1.66
CA HIS A 103 1.71 -4.89 2.68
C HIS A 103 0.22 -4.54 2.51
N ASN A 104 -0.55 -4.52 3.59
CA ASN A 104 -1.95 -4.12 3.53
C ASN A 104 -2.04 -2.59 3.64
N ILE A 105 -2.32 -1.92 2.54
CA ILE A 105 -2.41 -0.46 2.46
C ILE A 105 -3.84 0.07 2.71
N ALA A 106 -4.83 -0.84 2.83
CA ALA A 106 -6.23 -0.46 2.98
C ALA A 106 -6.62 -0.20 4.44
N ASP A 107 -5.78 -0.57 5.41
CA ASP A 107 -6.03 -0.38 6.84
C ASP A 107 -6.11 1.11 7.20
N PRO A 108 -7.26 1.60 7.73
CA PRO A 108 -7.41 2.97 8.18
C PRO A 108 -6.41 3.40 9.27
N GLN A 109 -5.91 2.47 10.09
CA GLN A 109 -4.96 2.78 11.17
C GLN A 109 -3.57 3.14 10.65
N GLY A 110 -3.23 2.69 9.43
CA GLY A 110 -1.95 2.97 8.78
C GLY A 110 -1.91 4.26 7.95
N ALA A 111 -2.85 5.20 8.15
CA ALA A 111 -2.96 6.39 7.32
C ALA A 111 -1.82 7.39 7.56
N ASP A 112 -1.07 7.75 6.52
CA ASP A 112 -0.01 8.77 6.59
C ASP A 112 -0.60 10.19 6.67
N THR A 113 -1.75 10.39 6.05
CA THR A 113 -2.51 11.64 6.17
C THR A 113 -3.97 11.33 6.43
N TYR A 114 -4.53 11.98 7.45
CA TYR A 114 -5.93 11.84 7.82
C TYR A 114 -6.58 13.20 8.09
N ASN A 115 -7.78 13.37 7.54
CA ASN A 115 -8.68 14.45 7.86
C ASN A 115 -10.05 13.85 8.20
N PRO A 116 -10.55 13.99 9.45
CA PRO A 116 -11.81 13.38 9.88
C PRO A 116 -13.04 13.75 9.06
N ARG A 117 -13.00 14.88 8.33
CA ARG A 117 -14.09 15.37 7.48
C ARG A 117 -13.79 15.30 6.00
N GLY A 118 -12.59 14.85 5.62
CA GLY A 118 -12.12 14.84 4.24
C GLY A 118 -11.75 13.45 3.73
N GLY A 119 -11.15 12.60 4.57
CA GLY A 119 -10.70 11.27 4.20
C GLY A 119 -9.26 10.98 4.63
N ARG A 120 -8.66 9.96 4.02
CA ARG A 120 -7.32 9.45 4.37
C ARG A 120 -6.52 9.03 3.15
N ILE A 121 -5.20 9.06 3.29
CA ILE A 121 -4.24 8.58 2.30
C ILE A 121 -3.21 7.69 3.00
N ASN A 122 -2.98 6.52 2.45
CA ASN A 122 -1.95 5.58 2.84
C ASN A 122 -0.98 5.41 1.66
N THR A 123 0.32 5.46 1.92
CA THR A 123 1.39 5.38 0.93
C THR A 123 2.20 4.13 1.19
N LEU A 124 2.61 3.47 0.12
CA LEU A 124 3.46 2.30 0.14
C LEU A 124 4.67 2.54 -0.75
N ASN A 125 5.84 2.64 -0.13
CA ASN A 125 7.13 2.85 -0.80
C ASN A 125 8.20 1.92 -0.20
N SER A 126 9.46 2.11 -0.62
CA SER A 126 10.61 1.33 -0.14
C SER A 126 10.86 1.42 1.37
N HIS A 127 10.39 2.46 2.05
CA HIS A 127 10.48 2.56 3.52
C HIS A 127 9.50 1.61 4.24
N ASN A 128 8.36 1.28 3.62
CA ASN A 128 7.35 0.39 4.21
C ASN A 128 7.45 -1.05 3.71
N LEU A 129 7.96 -1.24 2.48
CA LEU A 129 8.09 -2.54 1.81
C LEU A 129 9.40 -2.57 1.01
N PRO A 130 10.52 -3.06 1.58
CA PRO A 130 11.86 -2.90 1.02
C PRO A 130 12.07 -3.42 -0.40
N ILE A 131 11.33 -4.45 -0.84
CA ILE A 131 11.41 -4.97 -2.21
C ILE A 131 11.05 -3.90 -3.26
N LEU A 132 10.29 -2.88 -2.89
CA LEU A 132 9.94 -1.77 -3.77
C LEU A 132 11.15 -0.94 -4.22
N ASN A 133 12.23 -0.91 -3.43
CA ASN A 133 13.49 -0.28 -3.86
C ASN A 133 14.11 -1.01 -5.06
N TYR A 134 13.98 -2.35 -5.11
CA TYR A 134 14.44 -3.12 -6.26
C TYR A 134 13.49 -2.98 -7.46
N LEU A 135 12.17 -3.01 -7.20
CA LEU A 135 11.16 -2.92 -8.26
C LEU A 135 11.01 -1.51 -8.84
N GLN A 136 11.47 -0.47 -8.15
CA GLN A 136 11.30 0.92 -8.55
C GLN A 136 9.81 1.31 -8.71
N LEU A 137 8.97 0.86 -7.77
CA LEU A 137 7.52 1.06 -7.77
C LEU A 137 7.00 1.49 -6.40
N SER A 138 5.96 2.30 -6.37
CA SER A 138 5.22 2.65 -5.15
C SER A 138 3.72 2.54 -5.38
N ALA A 139 2.94 2.58 -4.31
CA ALA A 139 1.49 2.64 -4.38
C ALA A 139 0.91 3.67 -3.39
N GLU A 140 -0.31 4.11 -3.65
CA GLU A 140 -1.11 4.94 -2.75
C GLU A 140 -2.52 4.37 -2.68
N HIS A 141 -3.08 4.20 -1.48
CA HIS A 141 -4.52 3.98 -1.27
C HIS A 141 -5.12 5.27 -0.75
N GLY A 142 -6.15 5.76 -1.45
CA GLY A 142 -6.82 6.99 -1.08
C GLY A 142 -8.30 6.78 -0.86
N VAL A 143 -8.83 7.41 0.19
CA VAL A 143 -10.25 7.47 0.50
C VAL A 143 -10.61 8.95 0.68
N LEU A 144 -11.55 9.45 -0.10
CA LEU A 144 -12.18 10.76 0.08
C LEU A 144 -13.63 10.58 0.51
N TYR A 145 -14.02 11.31 1.55
CA TYR A 145 -15.41 11.37 1.99
C TYR A 145 -16.25 12.25 1.05
N LYS A 146 -17.56 12.27 1.27
CA LYS A 146 -18.53 13.06 0.50
C LYS A 146 -18.02 14.47 0.23
N ASN A 147 -17.93 14.84 -1.04
CA ASN A 147 -17.52 16.18 -1.52
C ASN A 147 -16.12 16.64 -1.11
N ALA A 148 -15.30 15.77 -0.53
CA ALA A 148 -13.94 16.09 -0.15
C ALA A 148 -13.03 16.21 -1.37
N ILE A 149 -11.91 16.92 -1.20
CA ILE A 149 -10.96 17.20 -2.28
C ILE A 149 -9.59 16.68 -1.88
N ARG A 150 -8.93 15.93 -2.77
CA ARG A 150 -7.47 15.74 -2.68
C ARG A 150 -6.83 17.02 -3.21
N ALA A 151 -5.93 17.61 -2.43
CA ALA A 151 -5.25 18.85 -2.78
C ALA A 151 -4.72 18.80 -4.23
N PRO A 152 -4.87 19.88 -5.02
CA PRO A 152 -4.28 19.95 -6.34
C PRO A 152 -2.77 19.75 -6.22
N HIS A 153 -2.21 18.83 -7.00
CA HIS A 153 -0.80 18.46 -6.87
C HIS A 153 -0.25 17.94 -8.21
N TRP A 154 1.06 17.78 -8.30
CA TRP A 154 1.71 17.01 -9.36
C TRP A 154 2.66 15.97 -8.76
N ASN A 155 2.90 14.88 -9.49
CA ASN A 155 3.92 13.89 -9.14
C ASN A 155 5.28 14.35 -9.68
N ILE A 156 6.31 14.40 -8.83
CA ILE A 156 7.62 14.99 -9.16
C ILE A 156 8.48 14.01 -9.98
N ASN A 157 8.49 12.74 -9.58
CA ASN A 157 9.43 11.71 -10.07
C ASN A 157 8.74 10.42 -10.54
N ALA A 158 7.42 10.44 -10.76
CA ALA A 158 6.66 9.25 -11.17
C ALA A 158 5.43 9.58 -12.00
N HIS A 159 5.03 8.67 -12.89
CA HIS A 159 3.65 8.59 -13.39
C HIS A 159 2.76 7.98 -12.30
N SER A 160 1.46 8.28 -12.34
CA SER A 160 0.47 7.72 -11.41
C SER A 160 -0.67 7.05 -12.19
N ILE A 161 -0.81 5.74 -12.02
CA ILE A 161 -1.83 4.90 -12.66
C ILE A 161 -2.90 4.62 -11.61
N MET A 162 -4.01 5.36 -11.67
CA MET A 162 -5.09 5.31 -10.68
C MET A 162 -6.20 4.37 -11.13
N TYR A 163 -6.53 3.38 -10.30
CA TYR A 163 -7.70 2.50 -10.45
C TYR A 163 -8.72 2.80 -9.36
N VAL A 164 -9.98 3.01 -9.76
CA VAL A 164 -11.08 3.34 -8.83
C VAL A 164 -11.70 2.07 -8.28
N THR A 165 -11.67 1.90 -6.95
CA THR A 165 -12.18 0.70 -6.27
C THR A 165 -13.57 0.89 -5.68
N ARG A 166 -14.00 2.13 -5.43
CA ARG A 166 -15.36 2.43 -4.94
C ARG A 166 -15.77 3.87 -5.23
N GLY A 167 -17.05 4.07 -5.51
CA GLY A 167 -17.64 5.40 -5.66
C GLY A 167 -17.13 6.13 -6.90
N ASN A 168 -17.08 7.46 -6.82
CA ASN A 168 -16.80 8.30 -7.99
C ASN A 168 -16.29 9.70 -7.61
N ALA A 169 -15.53 10.29 -8.54
CA ALA A 169 -14.99 11.64 -8.39
C ALA A 169 -14.93 12.37 -9.72
N ARG A 170 -15.02 13.69 -9.68
CA ARG A 170 -14.58 14.53 -10.80
C ARG A 170 -13.08 14.70 -10.73
N VAL A 171 -12.39 14.38 -11.81
CA VAL A 171 -10.93 14.47 -11.92
C VAL A 171 -10.58 15.40 -13.07
N GLN A 172 -9.63 16.30 -12.82
CA GLN A 172 -9.08 17.18 -13.84
C GLN A 172 -7.57 17.03 -13.89
N ILE A 173 -7.03 16.94 -15.10
CA ILE A 173 -5.59 16.82 -15.35
C ILE A 173 -5.18 17.93 -16.32
N VAL A 174 -4.13 18.65 -15.97
CA VAL A 174 -3.59 19.79 -16.72
C VAL A 174 -2.14 19.51 -17.08
N ASP A 175 -1.78 19.77 -18.34
CA ASP A 175 -0.44 19.57 -18.88
C ASP A 175 0.49 20.77 -18.64
N HIS A 176 1.71 20.70 -19.20
CA HIS A 176 2.70 21.77 -19.08
C HIS A 176 2.31 23.08 -19.80
N SER A 177 1.37 23.04 -20.74
CA SER A 177 0.89 24.21 -21.49
C SER A 177 -0.24 24.94 -20.76
N GLY A 178 -0.74 24.37 -19.66
CA GLY A 178 -1.94 24.84 -18.98
C GLY A 178 -3.23 24.32 -19.63
N GLN A 179 -3.15 23.42 -20.62
CA GLN A 179 -4.31 22.81 -21.23
C GLN A 179 -4.89 21.72 -20.32
N GLN A 180 -6.20 21.78 -20.10
CA GLN A 180 -6.93 20.72 -19.41
C GLN A 180 -7.14 19.53 -20.35
N ILE A 181 -6.24 18.55 -20.29
CA ILE A 181 -6.27 17.35 -21.13
C ILE A 181 -7.29 16.31 -20.66
N PHE A 182 -7.78 16.42 -19.43
CA PHE A 182 -8.81 15.55 -18.87
C PHE A 182 -9.71 16.34 -17.91
N ASN A 183 -11.04 16.17 -18.03
CA ASN A 183 -12.04 16.74 -17.12
C ASN A 183 -13.31 15.91 -17.17
N ASP A 184 -13.34 14.83 -16.40
CA ASP A 184 -14.46 13.91 -16.42
C ASP A 184 -14.73 13.29 -15.05
N GLN A 185 -15.87 12.63 -14.92
CA GLN A 185 -16.22 11.80 -13.79
C GLN A 185 -15.63 10.40 -13.96
N VAL A 186 -14.82 9.99 -13.00
CA VAL A 186 -14.28 8.64 -12.90
C VAL A 186 -15.10 7.85 -11.89
N LYS A 187 -15.41 6.59 -12.21
CA LYS A 187 -16.22 5.68 -11.38
C LYS A 187 -15.51 4.34 -11.18
N GLU A 188 -16.02 3.56 -10.23
CA GLU A 188 -15.55 2.21 -9.91
C GLU A 188 -15.28 1.36 -11.17
N GLY A 189 -14.15 0.66 -11.17
CA GLY A 189 -13.70 -0.19 -12.28
C GLY A 189 -12.92 0.55 -13.37
N GLN A 190 -12.85 1.89 -13.33
CA GLN A 190 -12.10 2.66 -14.31
C GLN A 190 -10.65 2.92 -13.88
N LEU A 191 -9.79 3.04 -14.88
CA LEU A 191 -8.37 3.36 -14.73
C LEU A 191 -8.05 4.68 -15.45
N VAL A 192 -7.32 5.56 -14.77
CA VAL A 192 -6.85 6.84 -15.33
C VAL A 192 -5.37 7.03 -15.03
N VAL A 193 -4.61 7.46 -16.04
CA VAL A 193 -3.18 7.76 -15.92
C VAL A 193 -2.99 9.27 -15.75
N VAL A 194 -2.23 9.65 -14.73
CA VAL A 194 -1.72 11.02 -14.53
C VAL A 194 -0.21 10.98 -14.82
N PRO A 195 0.25 11.54 -15.95
CA PRO A 195 1.67 11.57 -16.25
C PRO A 195 2.47 12.38 -15.21
N GLN A 196 3.77 12.09 -15.10
CA GLN A 196 4.69 12.85 -14.25
C GLN A 196 4.63 14.34 -14.61
N ASN A 197 4.68 15.21 -13.60
CA ASN A 197 4.59 16.67 -13.69
C ASN A 197 3.26 17.25 -14.18
N TYR A 198 2.25 16.43 -14.50
CA TYR A 198 0.91 16.94 -14.81
C TYR A 198 0.20 17.28 -13.51
N ALA A 199 -0.46 18.44 -13.48
CA ALA A 199 -1.23 18.87 -12.32
C ALA A 199 -2.57 18.12 -12.32
N VAL A 200 -2.95 17.57 -11.17
CA VAL A 200 -4.21 16.84 -10.98
C VAL A 200 -4.95 17.35 -9.76
N ILE A 201 -6.27 17.47 -9.90
CA ILE A 201 -7.20 17.72 -8.79
C ILE A 201 -8.33 16.68 -8.86
N LYS A 202 -8.78 16.22 -7.69
CA LYS A 202 -9.84 15.22 -7.56
C LYS A 202 -10.84 15.67 -6.50
N ARG A 203 -12.12 15.69 -6.85
CA ARG A 203 -13.21 15.97 -5.92
C ARG A 203 -14.18 14.79 -5.89
N ALA A 204 -14.34 14.18 -4.73
CA ALA A 204 -15.30 13.11 -4.52
C ALA A 204 -16.73 13.59 -4.76
N SER A 205 -17.57 12.70 -5.26
CA SER A 205 -19.02 12.92 -5.34
C SER A 205 -19.67 12.66 -3.96
N ASN A 206 -21.01 12.54 -3.94
CA ASN A 206 -21.75 12.35 -2.70
C ASN A 206 -21.53 10.97 -2.05
N GLU A 207 -21.15 9.96 -2.84
CA GLU A 207 -20.92 8.58 -2.41
C GLU A 207 -19.50 8.35 -1.85
N GLY A 208 -18.66 9.39 -1.86
CA GLY A 208 -17.23 9.25 -1.59
C GLY A 208 -16.45 8.72 -2.79
N PHE A 209 -15.15 8.56 -2.62
CA PHE A 209 -14.25 8.12 -3.68
C PHE A 209 -13.07 7.34 -3.10
N GLU A 210 -12.88 6.11 -3.56
CA GLU A 210 -11.79 5.23 -3.16
C GLU A 210 -10.97 4.79 -4.38
N TRP A 211 -9.64 4.87 -4.28
CA TRP A 211 -8.75 4.45 -5.36
C TRP A 211 -7.47 3.82 -4.84
N ILE A 212 -6.83 3.04 -5.71
CA ILE A 212 -5.44 2.64 -5.60
C ILE A 212 -4.69 3.31 -6.75
N ALA A 213 -3.55 3.94 -6.48
CA ALA A 213 -2.67 4.49 -7.50
C ALA A 213 -1.32 3.77 -7.45
N PHE A 214 -0.89 3.22 -8.59
CA PHE A 214 0.46 2.68 -8.77
C PHE A 214 1.37 3.77 -9.34
N LYS A 215 2.58 3.90 -8.80
CA LYS A 215 3.54 4.92 -9.23
C LYS A 215 4.84 4.29 -9.69
N THR A 216 5.39 4.83 -10.77
CA THR A 216 6.55 4.29 -11.49
C THR A 216 7.89 4.71 -10.89
N ASN A 217 7.98 4.79 -9.57
CA ASN A 217 9.19 5.09 -8.81
C ASN A 217 8.99 4.56 -7.39
N ASP A 218 10.02 4.04 -6.71
CA ASP A 218 9.89 3.43 -5.38
C ASP A 218 9.49 4.45 -4.31
N ASN A 219 10.03 5.65 -4.39
CA ASN A 219 9.78 6.75 -3.46
C ASN A 219 9.14 7.92 -4.20
N ALA A 220 7.95 7.67 -4.75
CA ALA A 220 7.24 8.66 -5.55
C ALA A 220 6.75 9.84 -4.71
N MET A 221 7.22 11.04 -5.05
CA MET A 221 6.95 12.29 -4.34
C MET A 221 5.91 13.15 -5.06
N THR A 222 5.16 13.94 -4.29
CA THR A 222 4.19 14.91 -4.83
C THR A 222 4.39 16.29 -4.23
N ASN A 223 4.16 17.32 -5.03
CA ASN A 223 4.07 18.71 -4.55
C ASN A 223 2.65 19.22 -4.65
N GLN A 224 2.19 19.91 -3.61
CA GLN A 224 0.83 20.43 -3.52
C GLN A 224 0.78 21.90 -3.92
N LEU A 225 -0.24 22.30 -4.65
CA LEU A 225 -0.47 23.69 -5.06
C LEU A 225 -1.24 24.49 -3.99
N ALA A 226 -2.10 23.84 -3.21
CA ALA A 226 -2.89 24.48 -2.16
C ALA A 226 -2.79 23.71 -0.84
N GLY A 227 -3.10 24.38 0.27
CA GLY A 227 -3.03 23.80 1.61
C GLY A 227 -1.76 24.16 2.37
N ARG A 228 -1.65 23.66 3.61
CA ARG A 228 -0.57 24.00 4.56
C ARG A 228 0.83 23.61 4.12
N VAL A 229 0.97 22.62 3.25
CA VAL A 229 2.26 22.13 2.73
C VAL A 229 2.43 22.46 1.24
N SER A 230 1.78 23.52 0.76
CA SER A 230 1.80 23.89 -0.65
C SER A 230 3.00 24.72 -1.08
N THR A 231 3.33 24.62 -2.36
CA THR A 231 4.31 25.47 -3.03
C THR A 231 3.93 26.95 -2.94
N LEU A 232 2.64 27.30 -3.05
CA LEU A 232 2.19 28.69 -2.91
C LEU A 232 2.47 29.27 -1.52
N ARG A 233 2.35 28.45 -0.47
CA ARG A 233 2.67 28.90 0.90
C ARG A 233 4.17 29.12 1.10
N ALA A 234 5.02 28.38 0.37
CA ALA A 234 6.48 28.50 0.42
C ALA A 234 7.02 29.75 -0.29
N LEU A 235 6.25 30.36 -1.20
CA LEU A 235 6.65 31.59 -1.89
C LEU A 235 6.47 32.84 -1.01
N PRO A 236 7.36 33.85 -1.08
CA PRO A 236 7.13 35.16 -0.46
C PRO A 236 5.82 35.79 -0.94
N GLU A 237 5.14 36.56 -0.07
CA GLU A 237 3.90 37.24 -0.45
C GLU A 237 4.12 38.18 -1.65
N GLU A 238 5.23 38.92 -1.67
CA GLU A 238 5.54 39.82 -2.79
C GLU A 238 5.66 39.08 -4.13
N VAL A 239 6.16 37.83 -4.14
CA VAL A 239 6.27 37.05 -5.37
C VAL A 239 4.87 36.73 -5.91
N LEU A 240 3.93 36.35 -5.05
CA LEU A 240 2.55 36.09 -5.44
C LEU A 240 1.85 37.37 -5.91
N MET A 241 2.03 38.47 -5.19
CA MET A 241 1.45 39.78 -5.54
C MET A 241 1.89 40.22 -6.94
N ASN A 242 3.18 40.15 -7.23
CA ASN A 242 3.72 40.57 -8.53
C ASN A 242 3.37 39.57 -9.65
N SER A 243 3.44 38.27 -9.38
CA SER A 243 3.18 37.22 -10.40
C SER A 243 1.71 37.18 -10.81
N PHE A 244 0.79 37.29 -9.86
CA PHE A 244 -0.65 37.19 -10.10
C PHE A 244 -1.36 38.54 -10.16
N ARG A 245 -0.65 39.65 -9.95
CA ARG A 245 -1.21 41.01 -9.88
C ARG A 245 -2.34 41.13 -8.86
N ILE A 246 -2.10 40.61 -7.66
CA ILE A 246 -3.05 40.59 -6.55
C ILE A 246 -2.56 41.45 -5.38
N SER A 247 -3.50 41.90 -4.55
CA SER A 247 -3.22 42.60 -3.30
C SER A 247 -2.53 41.69 -2.28
N ARG A 248 -1.93 42.29 -1.24
CA ARG A 248 -1.32 41.53 -0.14
C ARG A 248 -2.35 40.65 0.59
N ASP A 249 -3.57 41.14 0.78
CA ASP A 249 -4.64 40.39 1.45
C ASP A 249 -5.13 39.20 0.62
N GLU A 250 -5.19 39.35 -0.71
CA GLU A 250 -5.46 38.24 -1.62
C GLU A 250 -4.31 37.22 -1.63
N ALA A 251 -3.05 37.67 -1.66
CA ALA A 251 -1.90 36.78 -1.56
C ALA A 251 -1.92 35.97 -0.25
N ARG A 252 -2.23 36.63 0.87
CA ARG A 252 -2.45 35.95 2.17
C ARG A 252 -3.62 34.96 2.11
N SER A 253 -4.72 35.34 1.48
CA SER A 253 -5.88 34.46 1.30
C SER A 253 -5.52 33.19 0.52
N VAL A 254 -4.75 33.32 -0.56
CA VAL A 254 -4.24 32.19 -1.35
C VAL A 254 -3.35 31.27 -0.50
N LYS A 255 -2.49 31.83 0.34
CA LYS A 255 -1.56 31.06 1.18
C LYS A 255 -2.22 30.38 2.39
N PHE A 256 -3.22 31.02 3.00
CA PHE A 256 -3.63 30.70 4.36
C PHE A 256 -5.10 30.33 4.55
N ASN A 257 -5.99 30.55 3.56
CA ASN A 257 -7.42 30.18 3.71
C ASN A 257 -7.67 28.67 3.83
N ARG A 258 -6.67 27.84 3.48
CA ARG A 258 -6.73 26.38 3.60
C ARG A 258 -5.61 25.90 4.53
N GLU A 259 -5.99 25.61 5.77
CA GLU A 259 -5.05 25.12 6.81
C GLU A 259 -4.82 23.60 6.75
N GLU A 260 -5.69 22.90 6.04
CA GLU A 260 -5.58 21.47 5.76
C GLU A 260 -4.38 21.21 4.84
N ALA A 261 -3.72 20.05 4.98
CA ALA A 261 -2.55 19.69 4.18
C ALA A 261 -2.97 19.00 2.87
N THR A 262 -3.04 17.68 2.87
CA THR A 262 -3.21 16.88 1.64
C THR A 262 -4.66 16.64 1.26
N VAL A 263 -5.55 16.53 2.26
CA VAL A 263 -6.97 16.20 2.07
C VAL A 263 -7.82 17.30 2.67
N PHE A 264 -8.73 17.84 1.86
CA PHE A 264 -9.59 18.96 2.20
C PHE A 264 -11.01 18.50 2.45
N SER A 265 -11.58 18.96 3.56
CA SER A 265 -12.99 18.83 3.86
C SER A 265 -13.84 19.67 2.89
N PRO A 266 -15.10 19.27 2.66
CA PRO A 266 -16.04 20.03 1.84
C PRO A 266 -16.18 21.45 2.36
N SER A 267 -16.15 22.44 1.46
CA SER A 267 -16.41 23.83 1.85
C SER A 267 -17.87 24.00 2.28
N SER A 268 -18.10 24.66 3.42
CA SER A 268 -19.42 25.08 3.90
C SER A 268 -20.17 26.03 2.94
N ARG A 269 -19.48 26.64 1.97
CA ARG A 269 -20.09 27.47 0.91
C ARG A 269 -20.90 26.69 -0.13
N SER A 270 -20.86 25.35 -0.11
CA SER A 270 -21.59 24.50 -1.08
C SER A 270 -23.10 24.38 -0.83
N HIS A 271 -23.66 25.08 0.17
CA HIS A 271 -25.11 25.14 0.42
C HIS A 271 -25.84 26.34 -0.23
N GLN A 272 -25.17 27.14 -1.06
CA GLN A 272 -25.83 28.20 -1.86
C GLN A 272 -25.80 27.85 -3.35
N GLU A 273 -26.38 26.71 -3.73
CA GLU A 273 -26.99 26.61 -5.06
C GLU A 273 -28.35 27.31 -4.96
N ARG A 274 -28.45 28.51 -5.53
CA ARG A 274 -29.74 29.20 -5.70
C ARG A 274 -30.59 28.36 -6.67
N PRO A 275 -31.83 27.99 -6.33
CA PRO A 275 -32.74 27.43 -7.32
C PRO A 275 -32.98 28.48 -8.41
N MET A 276 -32.95 28.03 -9.66
CA MET A 276 -33.42 28.79 -10.82
C MET A 276 -34.94 28.97 -10.74
#